data_AF-A0A926TNB5-F1
#
_entry.id   AF-A0A926TNB5-F1
#
_cell.length_a   1.000
_cell.length_b   1.000
_cell.length_c   1.000
_cell.angle_alpha   90.00
_cell.angle_beta   90.00
_cell.angle_gamma   90.00
#
_symmetry.space_group_name_H-M   'P 1'
#
loop_
_entity.id
_entity.type
_entity.pdbx_description
1 polymer ?
#
loop_
_entity_poly.entity_id
_entity_poly.type
_entity_poly.pdbx_seq_one_letter_code
_entity_poly.pdbx_strand_id
1 'polypeptide(L)'
;MQTLRLNPRFIDSFDISANRGYFPFLHRVPYPQIILERLNQRIQFNPRDTETYFGRGILKLELADRAGAIADFAQVIQANPKDTDAYCNRGLA
;
A
#
# COMPACT_ATOMS: atom_id res chain seq x y z
N MET A 1 -17.78 -14.09 -17.26
CA MET A 1 -17.18 -13.02 -16.43
C MET A 1 -15.70 -12.93 -16.77
N GLN A 2 -15.41 -12.41 -17.96
CA GLN A 2 -14.08 -12.44 -18.58
C GLN A 2 -13.26 -11.28 -18.03
N THR A 3 -12.31 -11.58 -17.16
CA THR A 3 -11.36 -10.59 -16.62
C THR A 3 -10.60 -9.99 -17.79
N LEU A 4 -10.86 -8.72 -18.12
CA LEU A 4 -9.98 -7.97 -19.01
C LEU A 4 -8.56 -8.17 -18.51
N ARG A 5 -7.67 -8.63 -19.40
CA ARG A 5 -6.22 -8.59 -19.21
C ARG A 5 -5.83 -7.12 -19.01
N LEU A 6 -5.91 -6.63 -17.78
CA LEU A 6 -5.36 -5.33 -17.41
C LEU A 6 -3.86 -5.42 -17.67
N ASN A 7 -3.39 -4.53 -18.54
CA ASN A 7 -1.99 -4.45 -18.95
C ASN A 7 -1.11 -4.40 -17.69
N PRO A 8 -0.15 -5.33 -17.50
CA PRO A 8 0.70 -5.35 -16.32
C PRO A 8 1.34 -3.98 -16.03
N ARG A 9 1.71 -3.25 -17.10
CA ARG A 9 2.26 -1.89 -17.04
C ARG A 9 1.34 -0.86 -16.37
N PHE A 10 0.02 -1.00 -16.47
CA PHE A 10 -0.93 -0.06 -15.87
C PHE A 10 -0.95 -0.21 -14.34
N ILE A 11 -0.84 -1.43 -13.83
CA ILE A 11 -0.78 -1.66 -12.39
C ILE A 11 0.65 -1.47 -11.88
N ASP A 12 1.68 -1.69 -12.72
CA ASP A 12 3.07 -1.30 -12.42
C ASP A 12 3.22 0.23 -12.31
N SER A 13 2.38 1.02 -13.00
CA SER A 13 2.35 2.48 -12.83
C SER A 13 1.77 2.95 -11.49
N PHE A 14 1.09 2.07 -10.75
CA PHE A 14 0.87 2.22 -9.31
C PHE A 14 2.14 1.83 -8.57
N ASP A 15 3.24 2.47 -8.95
CA ASP A 15 4.51 2.26 -8.31
C ASP A 15 4.46 2.96 -6.95
N ILE A 16 4.46 2.17 -5.88
CA ILE A 16 4.50 2.67 -4.50
C ILE A 16 5.74 3.53 -4.26
N SER A 17 6.82 3.28 -5.03
CA SER A 17 8.06 4.07 -4.97
C SER A 17 7.88 5.45 -5.58
N ALA A 18 6.86 5.64 -6.43
CA ALA A 18 6.72 6.87 -7.18
C ALA A 18 6.22 8.04 -6.33
N ASN A 19 5.68 7.84 -5.11
CA ASN A 19 5.53 8.94 -4.14
C ASN A 19 4.75 8.60 -2.84
N ARG A 20 5.37 8.90 -1.69
CA ARG A 20 4.62 9.25 -0.47
C ARG A 20 3.78 10.54 -0.61
N GLY A 21 3.98 11.32 -1.68
CA GLY A 21 3.33 12.62 -1.94
C GLY A 21 2.46 12.75 -3.20
N TYR A 22 2.12 11.66 -3.91
CA TYR A 22 1.44 11.67 -5.22
C TYR A 22 0.32 10.65 -5.18
N PHE A 23 -0.55 10.84 -4.18
CA PHE A 23 -1.88 10.27 -4.18
C PHE A 23 -2.96 11.32 -4.50
N PRO A 24 -2.81 12.23 -5.51
CA PRO A 24 -3.89 13.15 -5.87
C PRO A 24 -4.87 12.46 -6.84
N PHE A 25 -5.42 11.30 -6.48
CA PHE A 25 -6.61 10.76 -7.13
C PHE A 25 -7.52 10.10 -6.09
N LEU A 26 -8.15 10.96 -5.28
CA LEU A 26 -9.26 10.67 -4.38
C LEU A 26 -10.56 10.31 -5.14
N HIS A 27 -10.48 9.39 -6.09
CA HIS A 27 -11.63 8.75 -6.69
C HIS A 27 -11.38 7.24 -6.76
N ARG A 28 -11.64 6.57 -5.63
CA ARG A 28 -11.77 5.11 -5.44
C ARG A 28 -10.74 4.27 -6.22
N VAL A 29 -9.73 3.76 -5.51
CA VAL A 29 -8.70 2.86 -6.06
C VAL A 29 -9.34 1.83 -7.02
N PRO A 30 -9.11 1.93 -8.34
CA PRO A 30 -9.62 0.95 -9.27
C PRO A 30 -8.78 -0.32 -9.07
N TYR A 31 -9.43 -1.43 -8.70
CA TYR A 31 -8.81 -2.76 -8.48
C TYR A 31 -7.98 -2.93 -7.19
N PRO A 32 -8.57 -2.68 -6.01
CA PRO A 32 -7.84 -2.77 -4.74
C PRO A 32 -7.35 -4.19 -4.43
N GLN A 33 -8.10 -5.22 -4.86
CA GLN A 33 -7.72 -6.62 -4.67
C GLN A 33 -6.46 -7.00 -5.47
N ILE A 34 -6.34 -6.53 -6.72
CA ILE A 34 -5.19 -6.83 -7.57
C ILE A 34 -3.94 -6.14 -7.04
N ILE A 35 -4.09 -4.90 -6.55
CA ILE A 35 -2.99 -4.16 -5.93
C ILE A 35 -2.56 -4.87 -4.65
N LEU A 36 -3.50 -5.27 -3.78
CA LEU A 36 -3.20 -6.00 -2.55
C LEU A 36 -2.39 -7.29 -2.81
N GLU A 37 -2.79 -8.07 -3.81
CA GLU A 37 -2.06 -9.27 -4.24
C GLU A 37 -0.62 -8.96 -4.68
N ARG A 38 -0.41 -7.89 -5.46
CA ARG A 38 0.93 -7.46 -5.88
C ARG A 38 1.79 -6.99 -4.72
N LEU A 39 1.21 -6.29 -3.75
CA LEU A 39 1.90 -5.88 -2.52
C LEU A 39 2.33 -7.09 -1.71
N ASN A 40 1.47 -8.12 -1.62
CA ASN A 40 1.82 -9.37 -0.96
C ASN A 40 2.97 -10.08 -1.66
N GLN A 41 2.98 -10.13 -3.00
CA GLN A 41 4.10 -10.69 -3.77
C GLN A 41 5.40 -9.92 -3.54
N ARG A 42 5.36 -8.58 -3.52
CA ARG A 42 6.52 -7.73 -3.21
C ARG A 42 7.06 -8.01 -1.81
N ILE A 43 6.18 -8.19 -0.82
CA ILE A 43 6.57 -8.55 0.56
C ILE A 43 7.18 -9.95 0.61
N GLN A 44 6.69 -10.91 -0.18
CA GLN A 44 7.30 -12.24 -0.26
C GLN A 44 8.72 -12.18 -0.85
N PHE A 45 8.94 -11.33 -1.86
CA PHE A 45 10.25 -11.17 -2.48
C PHE A 45 11.23 -10.35 -1.62
N ASN A 46 10.75 -9.26 -1.02
CA ASN A 46 11.52 -8.41 -0.12
C ASN A 46 10.71 -8.09 1.16
N PRO A 47 10.79 -8.95 2.18
CA PRO A 47 10.01 -8.80 3.41
C PRO A 47 10.47 -7.62 4.28
N ARG A 48 11.56 -6.93 3.92
CA ARG A 48 12.06 -5.73 4.60
C ARG A 48 11.73 -4.44 3.86
N ASP A 49 10.97 -4.51 2.76
CA ASP A 49 10.56 -3.34 2.00
C ASP A 49 9.49 -2.55 2.76
N THR A 50 9.94 -1.60 3.57
CA THR A 50 9.08 -0.69 4.36
C THR A 50 8.15 0.15 3.49
N GLU A 51 8.53 0.50 2.26
CA GLU A 51 7.66 1.26 1.36
C GLU A 51 6.47 0.41 0.92
N THR A 52 6.69 -0.88 0.67
CA THR A 52 5.59 -1.80 0.35
C THR A 52 4.61 -1.95 1.51
N TYR A 53 5.08 -2.06 2.76
CA TYR A 53 4.18 -2.06 3.92
C TYR A 53 3.42 -0.74 4.06
N PHE A 54 4.10 0.40 3.87
CA PHE A 54 3.46 1.71 3.93
C PHE A 54 2.33 1.86 2.90
N GLY A 55 2.60 1.50 1.64
CA GLY A 55 1.60 1.52 0.57
C GLY A 55 0.44 0.55 0.81
N ARG A 56 0.72 -0.64 1.36
CA ARG A 56 -0.33 -1.61 1.74
C ARG A 56 -1.20 -1.09 2.86
N GLY A 57 -0.62 -0.38 3.83
CA GLY A 57 -1.35 0.28 4.90
C GLY A 57 -2.34 1.32 4.37
N ILE A 58 -1.91 2.18 3.44
CA ILE A 58 -2.78 3.16 2.78
C ILE A 58 -3.90 2.48 2.01
N LEU A 59 -3.58 1.44 1.23
CA LEU A 59 -4.60 0.69 0.48
C LEU A 59 -5.64 0.05 1.41
N LYS A 60 -5.21 -0.49 2.55
CA LYS A 60 -6.11 -1.08 3.54
C LYS A 60 -6.98 -0.04 4.23
N LEU A 61 -6.47 1.17 4.49
CA LEU A 61 -7.28 2.30 4.93
C LEU A 61 -8.41 2.61 3.95
N GLU A 62 -8.10 2.70 2.66
CA GLU A 62 -9.08 2.91 1.58
C GLU A 62 -10.11 1.77 1.48
N LEU A 63 -9.70 0.55 1.83
CA LEU A 63 -10.58 -0.63 1.92
C LEU A 63 -11.33 -0.74 3.26
N ALA A 64 -11.19 0.23 4.15
CA ALA A 64 -11.69 0.21 5.53
C ALA A 64 -11.15 -0.92 6.43
N ASP A 65 -10.07 -1.59 6.03
CA ASP A 65 -9.31 -2.54 6.86
C ASP A 65 -8.31 -1.80 7.76
N ARG A 66 -8.84 -1.14 8.78
CA ARG A 66 -8.05 -0.35 9.74
C ARG A 66 -7.06 -1.21 10.52
N ALA A 67 -7.48 -2.39 10.96
CA ALA A 67 -6.63 -3.29 11.73
C ALA A 67 -5.41 -3.75 10.93
N GLY A 68 -5.63 -4.14 9.67
CA GLY A 68 -4.55 -4.51 8.76
C GLY A 68 -3.64 -3.33 8.42
N ALA A 69 -4.17 -2.11 8.31
CA ALA A 69 -3.38 -0.91 8.08
C ALA A 69 -2.48 -0.56 9.28
N ILE A 70 -3.00 -0.63 10.50
CA ILE A 70 -2.22 -0.40 11.74
C ILE A 70 -1.05 -1.37 11.82
N ALA A 71 -1.28 -2.65 11.51
CA ALA A 71 -0.23 -3.66 11.51
C ALA A 71 0.86 -3.35 10.48
N ASP A 72 0.49 -2.90 9.28
CA ASP A 72 1.43 -2.54 8.23
C ASP A 72 2.24 -1.29 8.61
N PHE A 73 1.61 -0.24 9.14
CA PHE A 73 2.35 0.94 9.63
C PHE A 73 3.23 0.61 10.83
N ALA A 74 2.83 -0.33 11.69
CA ALA A 74 3.69 -0.79 12.78
C ALA A 74 4.97 -1.46 12.25
N GLN A 75 4.91 -2.21 11.14
CA GLN A 75 6.12 -2.74 10.49
C GLN A 75 7.05 -1.63 9.98
N VAL A 76 6.48 -0.57 9.37
CA VAL A 76 7.26 0.60 8.93
C VAL A 76 7.94 1.27 10.12
N ILE A 77 7.23 1.48 11.22
CA ILE A 77 7.76 2.09 12.45
C ILE A 77 8.84 1.23 13.10
N GLN A 78 8.69 -0.10 13.09
CA GLN A 78 9.71 -1.02 13.62
C GLN A 78 11.03 -0.91 12.84
N ALA A 79 10.95 -0.78 11.52
CA ALA A 79 12.12 -0.66 10.67
C ALA A 79 12.70 0.77 10.65
N ASN A 80 11.85 1.80 10.68
CA ASN A 80 12.24 3.20 10.79
C ASN A 80 11.42 3.90 11.89
N PRO A 81 11.91 3.90 13.14
CA PRO A 81 11.22 4.53 14.27
C PRO A 81 11.05 6.05 14.16
N LYS A 82 11.69 6.70 13.19
CA LYS A 82 11.60 8.15 12.94
C LYS A 82 10.66 8.48 11.78
N ASP A 83 9.98 7.49 11.21
CA ASP A 83 9.04 7.70 10.11
C ASP A 83 7.75 8.36 10.60
N THR A 84 7.69 9.69 10.51
CA THR A 84 6.56 10.49 10.97
C THR A 84 5.28 10.17 10.20
N ASP A 85 5.38 9.88 8.90
CA ASP A 85 4.23 9.56 8.07
C ASP A 85 3.57 8.26 8.52
N ALA A 86 4.37 7.27 8.91
CA ALA A 86 3.85 6.01 9.44
C ALA A 86 3.10 6.20 10.77
N TYR A 87 3.57 7.07 11.65
CA TYR A 87 2.83 7.42 12.87
C TYR A 87 1.52 8.16 12.58
N CYS A 88 1.56 9.15 11.67
CA CYS A 88 0.37 9.90 11.27
C CYS A 88 -0.70 8.97 10.68
N ASN A 89 -0.33 8.13 9.71
CA ASN A 89 -1.28 7.21 9.07
C ASN A 89 -1.76 6.11 10.02
N ARG A 90 -0.94 5.66 10.97
CA ARG A 90 -1.38 4.74 12.03
C ARG A 90 -2.41 5.38 12.97
N GLY A 91 -2.32 6.69 13.21
CA GLY A 91 -3.31 7.43 14.01
C GLY A 91 -4.60 7.74 13.24
N LEU A 92 -4.56 7.76 11.91
CA LEU A 92 -5.74 7.94 11.05
C LEU A 92 -6.55 6.64 10.86
N ALA A 93 -5.90 5.49 11.02
CA ALA A 93 -6.52 4.16 10.95
C ALA A 93 -7.37 3.84 12.19
#